data_AF-A3KA85-F1
#
_entry.id   AF-A3KA85-F1
#
_cell.length_a   1.000
_cell.length_b   1.000
_cell.length_c   1.000
_cell.angle_alpha   90.00
_cell.angle_beta   90.00
_cell.angle_gamma   90.00
#
_symmetry.space_group_name_H-M   'P 1'
#
loop_
_entity.id
_entity.type
_entity.pdbx_description
1 polymer ?
#
loop_
_entity_poly.entity_id
_entity_poly.type
_entity_poly.pdbx_seq_one_letter_code
_entity_poly.pdbx_strand_id
1 'polypeptide(L)'
;MRAFCLLALLATPAAAWEHTVEYRFTGTEIAAFTVLEPEVEDPEVLELTLSSDSGTLQIVVEADNGLGDCPEILTYAQGNPGTTIVLTANLNAQTMNGVTLAQCSER
;
A
#
# COMPACT_ATOMS: atom_id res chain seq x y z
N MET A 1 36.82 -44.31 16.37
CA MET A 1 36.72 -43.09 15.53
C MET A 1 35.26 -42.83 15.25
N ARG A 2 34.72 -41.70 15.74
CA ARG A 2 33.28 -41.37 15.70
C ARG A 2 32.94 -40.75 14.34
N ALA A 3 32.02 -41.37 13.61
CA ALA A 3 31.41 -40.80 12.41
C ALA A 3 30.41 -39.71 12.85
N PHE A 4 30.73 -38.45 12.57
CA PHE A 4 29.82 -37.33 12.78
C PHE A 4 28.89 -37.25 11.55
N CYS A 5 27.62 -37.59 11.78
CA CYS A 5 26.56 -37.56 10.79
C CYS A 5 26.23 -36.09 10.47
N LEU A 6 26.61 -35.60 9.28
CA LEU A 6 26.14 -34.32 8.75
C LEU A 6 24.67 -34.46 8.34
N LEU A 7 23.75 -34.12 9.24
CA LEU A 7 22.39 -33.71 8.84
C LEU A 7 22.46 -32.25 8.41
N ALA A 8 22.61 -32.01 7.10
CA ALA A 8 22.31 -30.72 6.52
C ALA A 8 20.78 -30.56 6.51
N LEU A 9 20.24 -29.79 7.46
CA LEU A 9 18.86 -29.33 7.40
C LEU A 9 18.68 -28.52 6.12
N LEU A 10 17.86 -29.04 5.20
CA LEU A 10 17.33 -28.29 4.07
C LEU A 10 16.37 -27.24 4.63
N ALA A 11 16.88 -26.03 4.91
CA ALA A 11 16.05 -24.87 5.15
C ALA A 11 15.37 -24.50 3.82
N THR A 12 14.13 -24.94 3.63
CA THR A 12 13.29 -24.40 2.56
C THR A 12 13.01 -22.94 2.88
N PRO A 13 13.20 -22.00 1.94
CA PRO A 13 12.76 -20.63 2.17
C PRO A 13 11.25 -20.69 2.40
N ALA A 14 10.79 -20.20 3.55
CA ALA A 14 9.39 -19.84 3.70
C ALA A 14 9.17 -18.72 2.68
N ALA A 15 8.52 -19.05 1.56
CA ALA A 15 7.98 -18.01 0.70
C ALA A 15 7.01 -17.22 1.57
N ALA A 16 7.39 -16.02 1.99
CA ALA A 16 6.45 -15.09 2.57
C ALA A 16 5.49 -14.73 1.42
N TRP A 17 4.26 -15.23 1.48
CA TRP A 17 3.25 -14.89 0.50
C TRP A 17 2.90 -13.42 0.69
N GLU A 18 3.30 -12.59 -0.27
CA GLU A 18 2.92 -11.19 -0.30
C GLU A 18 1.46 -11.10 -0.73
N HIS A 19 0.60 -10.54 0.13
CA HIS A 19 -0.82 -10.40 -0.15
C HIS A 19 -1.11 -8.96 -0.56
N THR A 20 -1.18 -8.72 -1.86
CA THR A 20 -1.43 -7.39 -2.42
C THR A 20 -2.86 -7.25 -2.92
N VAL A 21 -3.47 -6.08 -2.70
CA VAL A 21 -4.76 -5.68 -3.25
C VAL A 21 -4.58 -4.44 -4.11
N GLU A 22 -5.18 -4.45 -5.31
CA GLU A 22 -5.24 -3.29 -6.19
C GLU A 22 -6.60 -2.58 -6.07
N TYR A 23 -6.57 -1.29 -5.77
CA TYR A 23 -7.69 -0.38 -5.87
C TYR A 23 -7.57 0.40 -7.18
N ARG A 24 -8.60 0.30 -8.02
CA ARG A 24 -8.67 1.00 -9.31
C ARG A 24 -9.84 1.97 -9.26
N PHE A 25 -9.56 3.25 -9.47
CA PHE A 25 -10.55 4.32 -9.39
C PHE A 25 -10.18 5.47 -10.31
N THR A 26 -11.18 6.22 -10.74
CA THR A 26 -11.02 7.43 -11.54
C THR A 26 -10.76 8.63 -10.63
N GLY A 27 -10.16 9.68 -11.19
CA GLY A 27 -9.96 10.94 -10.48
C GLY A 27 -11.24 11.56 -9.92
N THR A 28 -12.37 11.36 -10.60
CA THR A 28 -13.70 11.80 -10.13
C THR A 28 -14.22 11.06 -8.92
N GLU A 29 -13.71 9.85 -8.64
CA GLU A 29 -14.08 9.09 -7.45
C GLU A 29 -13.33 9.56 -6.21
N ILE A 30 -12.26 10.35 -6.35
CA ILE A 30 -11.49 10.89 -5.22
C ILE A 30 -12.31 11.98 -4.50
N ALA A 31 -12.97 11.60 -3.41
CA ALA A 31 -13.75 12.54 -2.60
C ALA A 31 -12.84 13.41 -1.73
N ALA A 32 -11.87 12.79 -1.07
CA ALA A 32 -10.85 13.47 -0.26
C ALA A 32 -9.64 12.56 -0.07
N PHE A 33 -8.47 13.14 0.16
CA PHE A 33 -7.35 12.42 0.73
C PHE A 33 -6.57 13.34 1.68
N THR A 34 -5.92 12.72 2.67
CA THR A 34 -5.09 13.40 3.65
C THR A 34 -3.80 12.61 3.81
N VAL A 35 -2.68 13.32 3.85
CA VAL A 35 -1.39 12.76 4.25
C VAL A 35 -1.14 13.18 5.69
N LEU A 36 -0.91 12.21 6.57
CA LEU A 36 -0.50 12.46 7.94
C LEU A 36 1.01 12.33 8.01
N GLU A 37 1.66 13.44 8.33
CA GLU A 37 3.11 13.47 8.55
C GLU A 37 3.46 12.67 9.81
N PRO A 38 4.59 11.94 9.81
CA PRO A 38 5.01 11.14 10.96
C PRO A 38 5.46 12.02 12.14
N GLU A 39 4.97 11.74 13.37
CA GLU A 39 5.29 12.55 14.56
C GLU A 39 6.66 12.21 15.19
N VAL A 40 7.28 11.07 14.84
CA VAL A 40 8.72 10.64 14.96
C VAL A 40 8.75 9.11 15.00
N GLU A 41 9.59 8.45 14.18
CA GLU A 41 9.68 6.97 14.00
C GLU A 41 8.41 6.25 13.51
N ASP A 42 7.28 6.94 13.42
CA ASP A 42 6.05 6.45 12.81
C ASP A 42 6.12 6.44 11.27
N PRO A 43 5.38 5.55 10.59
CA PRO A 43 5.22 5.59 9.14
C PRO A 43 4.38 6.80 8.71
N GLU A 44 4.59 7.25 7.48
CA GLU A 44 3.67 8.20 6.83
C GLU A 44 2.34 7.50 6.54
N VAL A 45 1.21 8.19 6.75
CA VAL A 45 -0.12 7.60 6.52
C VAL A 45 -0.86 8.35 5.43
N LEU A 46 -1.41 7.60 4.47
CA LEU A 46 -2.38 8.11 3.50
C LEU A 46 -3.78 7.64 3.86
N GLU A 47 -4.66 8.59 4.15
CA GLU A 47 -6.09 8.38 4.24
C GLU A 47 -6.76 8.82 2.94
N LEU A 48 -7.38 7.90 2.21
CA LEU A 48 -8.06 8.15 0.95
C LEU A 48 -9.53 7.77 1.06
N THR A 49 -10.41 8.71 0.72
CA THR A 49 -11.86 8.50 0.63
C THR A 49 -12.28 8.52 -0.83
N LEU A 50 -12.85 7.42 -1.27
CA LEU A 50 -13.46 7.28 -2.59
C LEU A 50 -14.97 7.33 -2.48
N SER A 51 -15.62 8.01 -3.42
CA SER A 51 -17.08 8.06 -3.54
C SER A 51 -17.51 7.71 -4.95
N SER A 52 -18.39 6.72 -5.07
CA SER A 52 -19.04 6.35 -6.33
C SER A 52 -20.54 6.15 -6.12
N ASP A 53 -21.27 5.83 -7.19
CA ASP A 53 -22.71 5.53 -7.12
C ASP A 53 -23.02 4.33 -6.21
N SER A 54 -22.03 3.48 -5.95
CA SER A 54 -22.15 2.30 -5.07
C SER A 54 -21.89 2.59 -3.60
N GLY A 55 -21.43 3.80 -3.26
CA GLY A 55 -21.18 4.23 -1.89
C GLY A 55 -19.78 4.82 -1.70
N THR A 56 -19.38 4.91 -0.43
CA THR A 56 -18.09 5.46 0.00
C THR A 56 -17.16 4.33 0.45
N LEU A 57 -15.91 4.37 0.01
CA LEU A 57 -14.84 3.47 0.42
C LEU A 57 -13.72 4.28 1.06
N GLN A 58 -13.29 3.90 2.26
CA GLN A 58 -12.14 4.47 2.93
C GLN A 58 -10.95 3.50 2.83
N ILE A 59 -9.81 4.02 2.39
CA ILE A 59 -8.55 3.29 2.27
C ILE A 59 -7.55 4.01 3.18
N VAL A 60 -6.87 3.25 4.04
CA VAL A 60 -5.80 3.76 4.91
C VAL A 60 -4.58 2.89 4.68
N VAL A 61 -3.48 3.50 4.26
CA VAL A 61 -2.21 2.80 3.99
C VAL A 61 -1.05 3.53 4.66
N GLU A 62 -0.09 2.76 5.17
CA GLU A 62 1.14 3.25 5.78
C GLU A 62 2.31 3.16 4.80
N ALA A 63 3.34 4.00 4.96
CA ALA A 63 4.57 3.92 4.18
C ALA A 63 5.80 4.26 5.03
N ASP A 64 6.62 3.24 5.33
CA ASP A 64 7.84 3.39 6.13
C ASP A 64 8.92 4.22 5.41
N ASN A 65 8.92 4.21 4.07
CA ASN A 65 9.88 4.94 3.23
C ASN A 65 9.24 6.17 2.57
N GLY A 66 8.12 6.63 3.11
CA GLY A 66 7.30 7.70 2.55
C GLY A 66 6.40 7.27 1.38
N LEU A 67 5.41 8.10 1.07
CA LEU A 67 4.39 7.84 0.05
C LEU A 67 4.88 8.08 -1.39
N GLY A 68 6.13 8.53 -1.56
CA GLY A 68 6.71 8.89 -2.85
C GLY A 68 5.86 9.93 -3.58
N ASP A 69 5.63 9.73 -4.88
CA ASP A 69 4.87 10.65 -5.72
C ASP A 69 3.34 10.47 -5.58
N CYS A 70 2.87 9.56 -4.72
CA CYS A 70 1.43 9.25 -4.62
C CYS A 70 0.56 10.47 -4.28
N PRO A 71 0.93 11.36 -3.32
CA PRO A 71 0.14 12.55 -3.04
C PRO A 71 0.03 13.49 -4.25
N GLU A 72 1.08 13.60 -5.06
CA GLU A 72 1.12 14.44 -6.26
C GLU A 72 0.24 13.85 -7.37
N ILE A 73 0.30 12.53 -7.56
CA ILE A 73 -0.58 11.79 -8.48
C ILE A 73 -2.06 11.96 -8.07
N LEU A 74 -2.38 11.81 -6.78
CA LEU A 74 -3.75 11.99 -6.28
C LEU A 74 -4.22 13.44 -6.43
N THR A 75 -3.35 14.41 -6.17
CA THR A 75 -3.64 15.84 -6.37
C THR A 75 -3.96 16.13 -7.84
N TYR A 76 -3.15 15.60 -8.77
CA TYR A 76 -3.36 15.78 -10.20
C TYR A 76 -4.63 15.09 -10.70
N ALA A 77 -4.93 13.90 -10.18
CA ALA A 77 -6.08 13.13 -10.60
C ALA A 77 -7.40 13.67 -10.04
N GLN A 78 -7.42 14.28 -8.85
CA GLN A 78 -8.67 14.63 -8.18
C GLN A 78 -9.59 15.50 -9.05
N GLY A 79 -10.81 14.99 -9.29
CA GLY A 79 -11.81 15.63 -10.15
C GLY A 79 -11.60 15.45 -11.65
N ASN A 80 -10.54 14.77 -12.10
CA ASN A 80 -10.26 14.52 -13.51
C ASN A 80 -10.84 13.16 -13.96
N PRO A 81 -11.88 13.13 -14.82
CA PRO A 81 -12.48 11.88 -15.30
C PRO A 81 -11.59 11.14 -16.32
N GLY A 82 -10.57 11.80 -16.88
CA GLY A 82 -9.64 11.22 -17.84
C GLY A 82 -8.47 10.48 -17.18
N THR A 83 -8.30 10.61 -15.86
CA THR A 83 -7.19 9.99 -15.12
C THR A 83 -7.69 8.79 -14.34
N THR A 84 -7.09 7.62 -14.60
CA THR A 84 -7.32 6.42 -13.79
C THR A 84 -6.13 6.19 -12.86
N ILE A 85 -6.41 6.00 -11.58
CA ILE A 85 -5.41 5.68 -10.56
C ILE A 85 -5.48 4.19 -10.22
N VAL A 86 -4.30 3.59 -10.06
CA VAL A 86 -4.11 2.27 -9.50
C VAL A 86 -3.26 2.41 -8.23
N LEU A 87 -3.89 2.12 -7.09
CA LEU A 87 -3.24 2.05 -5.78
C LEU A 87 -3.11 0.59 -5.37
N THR A 88 -1.89 0.12 -5.17
CA THR A 88 -1.60 -1.24 -4.72
C THR A 88 -1.17 -1.20 -3.27
N ALA A 89 -1.89 -1.91 -2.41
CA ALA A 89 -1.57 -2.04 -1.00
C ALA A 89 -1.15 -3.48 -0.68
N ASN A 90 -0.10 -3.67 0.13
CA ASN A 90 0.27 -4.96 0.70
C ASN A 90 -0.38 -5.09 2.09
N LEU A 91 -1.28 -6.06 2.24
CA LEU A 91 -2.08 -6.31 3.43
C LEU A 91 -1.40 -7.20 4.48
N ASN A 92 -0.18 -7.65 4.21
CA ASN A 92 0.65 -8.43 5.13
C ASN A 92 1.88 -7.63 5.57
N ALA A 93 1.80 -6.30 5.54
CA ALA A 93 2.92 -5.44 5.89
C ALA A 93 3.19 -5.51 7.41
N GLN A 94 4.45 -5.35 7.81
CA GLN A 94 4.83 -5.28 9.22
C GLN A 94 4.70 -3.85 9.77
N THR A 95 3.60 -3.18 9.44
CA THR A 95 3.30 -1.82 9.86
C THR A 95 2.22 -1.86 10.97
N MET A 96 1.88 -0.72 11.58
CA MET A 96 0.95 -0.67 12.71
C MET A 96 -0.46 -1.12 12.32
N ASN A 97 -0.92 -0.76 11.12
CA ASN A 97 -2.22 -1.19 10.59
C ASN A 97 -2.16 -2.47 9.75
N GLY A 98 -0.96 -3.03 9.53
CA GLY A 98 -0.74 -4.22 8.70
C GLY A 98 -0.86 -3.98 7.19
N VAL A 99 -0.98 -2.73 6.75
CA VAL A 99 -1.24 -2.34 5.36
C VAL A 99 -0.25 -1.28 4.91
N THR A 100 0.61 -1.61 3.94
CA THR A 100 1.54 -0.64 3.35
C THR A 100 1.25 -0.33 1.89
N LEU A 101 1.54 0.91 1.48
CA LEU A 101 1.53 1.29 0.07
C LEU A 101 2.67 0.57 -0.67
N ALA A 102 2.31 -0.28 -1.63
CA ALA A 102 3.27 -0.94 -2.51
C ALA A 102 3.51 -0.14 -3.80
N GLN A 103 2.45 0.45 -4.36
CA GLN A 103 2.53 1.26 -5.59
C GLN A 103 1.36 2.24 -5.71
N CYS A 104 1.61 3.38 -6.33
CA CYS A 104 0.60 4.35 -6.73
C CYS A 104 0.96 4.85 -8.14
N SER A 105 0.04 4.73 -9.11
CA SER A 105 0.33 5.07 -10.51
C SER A 105 -0.90 5.51 -11.29
N GLU A 106 -0.67 6.35 -12.30
CA GLU A 106 -1.64 6.69 -13.33
C GLU A 106 -1.67 5.62 -14.44
N ARG A 107 -2.83 5.47 -15.08
CA ARG A 107 -3.03 4.52 -16.18
C ARG A 107 -3.88 5.10 -17.31
#